data_AF-A0A671QRD2-F1
#
_entry.id   AF-A0A671QRD2-F1
#
_cell.length_a   1.000
_cell.length_b   1.000
_cell.length_c   1.000
_cell.angle_alpha   90.00
_cell.angle_beta   90.00
_cell.angle_gamma   90.00
#
_symmetry.space_group_name_H-M   'P 1'
#
loop_
_entity.id
_entity.type
_entity.pdbx_description
1 polymer ?
#
loop_
_entity_poly.entity_id
_entity_poly.type
_entity_poly.pdbx_seq_one_letter_code
_entity_poly.pdbx_strand_id
1 'polypeptide(L)'
;YIFVQPFAVGGSGSFYIYGFVDAEYKPGMTRQECQEFVINSLTLAMGRDGSSGGVAYLVTIDSEGVEEKCILGNQLPKFYDPDIMAPSKAAKV
;
A
#
# COMPACT_ATOMS: atom_id res chain seq x y z
N TYR A 1 12.35 -10.76 24.85
CA TYR A 1 11.67 -9.45 24.87
C TYR A 1 10.66 -9.43 23.75
N ILE A 2 9.41 -9.08 24.05
CA ILE A 2 8.37 -8.85 23.04
C ILE A 2 8.42 -7.36 22.72
N PHE A 3 8.64 -7.03 21.44
CA PHE A 3 8.62 -5.64 20.98
C PHE A 3 7.25 -5.37 20.36
N VAL A 4 6.43 -4.59 21.05
CA VAL A 4 5.07 -4.24 20.61
C VAL A 4 5.16 -2.95 19.80
N GLN A 5 4.65 -2.95 18.58
CA GLN A 5 4.63 -1.79 17.70
C GLN A 5 3.19 -1.48 17.27
N PRO A 6 2.83 -0.20 17.09
CA PRO A 6 1.50 0.19 16.63
C PRO A 6 1.22 -0.25 15.19
N PHE A 7 2.26 -0.35 14.36
CA PHE A 7 2.24 -0.95 13.04
C PHE A 7 3.62 -1.54 12.73
N ALA A 8 3.68 -2.43 11.74
CA ALA A 8 4.94 -2.98 11.25
C ALA A 8 4.91 -3.07 9.72
N VAL A 9 6.03 -2.76 9.09
CA VAL A 9 6.27 -2.95 7.65
C VAL A 9 7.47 -3.87 7.46
N GLY A 10 7.46 -4.67 6.39
CA GLY A 10 8.52 -5.64 6.11
C GLY A 10 8.59 -6.01 4.63
N GLY A 11 9.62 -6.76 4.25
CA GLY A 11 9.92 -7.09 2.85
C GLY A 11 10.78 -6.03 2.15
N SER A 12 11.20 -6.31 0.91
CA SER A 12 12.04 -5.43 0.07
C SER A 12 11.38 -4.07 -0.21
N GLY A 13 10.06 -4.07 -0.42
CA GLY A 13 9.29 -2.85 -0.71
C GLY A 13 9.16 -1.89 0.47
N SER A 14 9.35 -2.34 1.71
CA SER A 14 9.20 -1.51 2.91
C SER A 14 10.14 -0.30 2.93
N PHE A 15 11.32 -0.44 2.32
CA PHE A 15 12.32 0.63 2.28
C PHE A 15 11.82 1.92 1.63
N TYR A 16 10.92 1.80 0.64
CA TYR A 16 10.42 2.94 -0.14
C TYR A 16 9.34 3.74 0.57
N ILE A 17 8.77 3.22 1.67
CA ILE A 17 7.56 3.79 2.29
C ILE A 17 7.75 4.29 3.71
N TYR A 18 8.94 4.17 4.32
CA TYR A 18 9.18 4.66 5.69
C TYR A 18 8.75 6.13 5.89
N GLY A 19 9.13 7.02 4.98
CA GLY A 19 8.72 8.43 5.06
C GLY A 19 7.21 8.64 4.92
N PHE A 20 6.50 7.78 4.18
CA PHE A 20 5.05 7.84 4.04
C PHE A 20 4.35 7.36 5.31
N VAL A 21 4.74 6.20 5.83
CA VAL A 21 4.10 5.62 7.03
C VAL A 21 4.34 6.47 8.26
N ASP A 22 5.51 7.09 8.40
CA ASP A 22 5.81 8.01 9.51
C ASP A 22 4.97 9.30 9.45
N ALA A 23 4.64 9.78 8.25
CA ALA A 23 3.88 11.01 8.04
C ALA A 23 2.35 10.78 8.15
N GLU A 24 1.86 9.64 7.64
CA GLU A 24 0.43 9.37 7.55
C GLU A 24 -0.14 8.59 8.74
N TYR A 25 0.69 7.85 9.48
CA TYR A 25 0.22 7.11 10.64
C TYR A 25 -0.34 8.06 11.71
N LYS A 26 -1.58 7.79 12.13
CA LYS A 26 -2.26 8.50 13.21
C LYS A 26 -2.78 7.50 14.26
N PRO A 27 -2.49 7.71 15.56
CA PRO A 27 -3.12 6.91 16.60
C PRO A 27 -4.65 7.04 16.54
N GLY A 28 -5.37 5.93 16.73
CA GLY A 28 -6.84 5.94 16.79
C GLY A 28 -7.55 5.99 15.44
N MET A 29 -6.88 5.64 14.33
CA MET A 29 -7.53 5.45 13.04
C MET A 29 -8.72 4.49 13.13
N THR A 30 -9.80 4.84 12.46
CA THR A 30 -10.95 3.97 12.24
C THR A 30 -10.56 2.75 11.41
N ARG A 31 -11.44 1.74 11.37
CA ARG A 31 -11.25 0.55 10.53
C ARG A 31 -10.98 0.94 9.08
N GLN A 32 -11.78 1.84 8.52
CA GLN A 32 -11.66 2.29 7.14
C GLN A 32 -10.35 3.05 6.89
N GLU A 33 -9.97 3.96 7.79
CA GLU A 33 -8.69 4.68 7.67
C GLU A 33 -7.49 3.73 7.76
N CYS A 34 -7.54 2.71 8.63
CA CYS A 34 -6.50 1.67 8.68
C CYS A 34 -6.41 0.90 7.36
N GLN A 35 -7.56 0.52 6.78
CA GLN A 35 -7.60 -0.18 5.49
C GLN A 35 -6.99 0.70 4.38
N GLU A 36 -7.38 1.97 4.30
CA GLU A 36 -6.84 2.93 3.33
C GLU A 36 -5.33 3.16 3.52
N PHE A 37 -4.86 3.32 4.76
CA PHE A 37 -3.44 3.47 5.10
C PHE A 37 -2.61 2.29 4.59
N VAL A 38 -3.08 1.05 4.79
CA VAL A 38 -2.39 -0.16 4.32
C VAL A 38 -2.41 -0.24 2.79
N ILE A 39 -3.54 0.03 2.15
CA ILE A 39 -3.67 -0.02 0.68
C ILE A 39 -2.73 1.01 0.03
N ASN A 40 -2.70 2.24 0.56
CA ASN A 40 -1.82 3.31 0.07
C ASN A 40 -0.34 2.92 0.26
N SER A 41 0.01 2.40 1.42
CA SER A 41 1.37 1.93 1.73
C SER A 41 1.85 0.84 0.75
N LEU A 42 1.02 -0.19 0.54
CA LEU A 42 1.34 -1.27 -0.39
C LEU A 42 1.47 -0.76 -1.83
N THR A 43 0.55 0.10 -2.26
CA THR A 43 0.55 0.66 -3.61
C THR A 43 1.80 1.50 -3.88
N LEU A 44 2.22 2.33 -2.91
CA LEU A 44 3.45 3.11 -3.01
C LEU A 44 4.70 2.22 -3.06
N ALA A 45 4.73 1.15 -2.26
CA ALA A 45 5.84 0.18 -2.27
C ALA A 45 5.92 -0.56 -3.62
N MET A 46 4.80 -1.09 -4.12
CA MET A 46 4.70 -1.78 -5.41
C MET A 46 5.08 -0.87 -6.59
N GLY A 47 4.79 0.43 -6.51
CA GLY A 47 5.15 1.39 -7.56
C GLY A 47 6.66 1.69 -7.67
N ARG A 48 7.47 1.28 -6.69
CA ARG A 48 8.92 1.54 -6.66
C ARG A 48 9.78 0.29 -6.56
N ASP A 49 9.26 -0.76 -5.95
CA ASP A 49 9.97 -2.02 -5.76
C ASP A 49 9.66 -3.01 -6.88
N GLY A 50 10.65 -3.31 -7.74
CA GLY A 50 10.50 -4.29 -8.82
C GLY A 50 10.30 -5.74 -8.36
N SER A 51 10.49 -6.04 -7.08
CA SER A 51 10.21 -7.36 -6.50
C SER A 51 8.81 -7.48 -5.87
N SER A 52 8.08 -6.36 -5.76
CA SER A 52 6.72 -6.30 -5.22
C SER A 52 5.72 -5.99 -6.34
N GLY A 53 4.52 -6.57 -6.32
CA GLY A 53 3.54 -6.34 -7.37
C GLY A 53 2.32 -7.27 -7.33
N GLY A 54 1.46 -7.13 -8.34
CA GLY A 54 0.26 -7.95 -8.49
C GLY A 54 -0.99 -7.32 -7.86
N VAL A 55 -1.41 -7.83 -6.71
CA VAL A 55 -2.67 -7.46 -6.02
C VAL A 55 -2.38 -7.11 -4.56
N ALA A 56 -3.23 -6.27 -3.97
CA ALA A 56 -3.21 -6.07 -2.52
C ALA A 56 -4.24 -7.00 -1.87
N TYR A 57 -3.76 -7.96 -1.09
CA TYR A 57 -4.60 -8.83 -0.28
C TYR A 57 -4.63 -8.29 1.16
N LEU A 58 -5.81 -7.88 1.62
CA LEU A 58 -6.04 -7.23 2.88
C LEU A 58 -6.93 -8.10 3.76
N VAL A 59 -6.48 -8.34 5.00
CA VAL A 59 -7.26 -9.01 6.03
C VAL A 59 -7.45 -8.05 7.19
N THR A 60 -8.69 -7.77 7.56
CA THR A 60 -9.05 -6.96 8.72
C THR A 60 -9.61 -7.87 9.79
N ILE A 61 -9.06 -7.75 11.01
CA ILE A 61 -9.45 -8.56 12.16
C ILE A 61 -9.79 -7.61 13.30
N ASP A 62 -11.02 -7.67 13.77
CA ASP A 62 -11.50 -6.89 14.90
C ASP A 62 -12.54 -7.69 15.72
N SER A 63 -13.24 -7.04 16.64
CA SER A 63 -14.27 -7.68 17.47
C SER A 63 -15.51 -8.16 16.69
N GLU A 64 -15.74 -7.65 15.48
CA GLU A 64 -16.85 -8.05 14.62
C GLU A 64 -16.53 -9.30 13.80
N GLY A 65 -15.24 -9.61 13.63
CA GLY A 65 -14.76 -10.84 13.01
C GLY A 65 -13.60 -10.61 12.06
N VAL A 66 -13.61 -11.37 10.95
CA VAL A 66 -12.56 -11.34 9.92
C VAL A 66 -13.19 -10.92 8.60
N GLU A 67 -12.59 -9.92 7.94
CA GLU A 67 -12.92 -9.49 6.59
C GLU A 67 -11.70 -9.65 5.68
N GLU A 68 -11.88 -10.34 4.55
CA GLU A 68 -10.85 -10.52 3.53
C GLU A 68 -11.23 -9.76 2.26
N LYS A 69 -10.27 -9.02 1.70
CA LYS A 69 -10.43 -8.24 0.46
C LYS A 69 -9.22 -8.46 -0.45
N CYS A 70 -9.47 -8.82 -1.70
CA CYS A 70 -8.45 -8.85 -2.75
C CYS A 70 -8.69 -7.67 -3.70
N ILE A 71 -7.77 -6.71 -3.71
CA ILE A 71 -7.85 -5.51 -4.54
C ILE A 71 -6.93 -5.71 -5.73
N LEU A 72 -7.53 -5.75 -6.92
CA LEU A 72 -6.81 -5.96 -8.16
C LEU A 72 -5.93 -4.75 -8.48
N GLY A 73 -4.81 -4.97 -9.18
CA GLY A 73 -3.85 -3.89 -9.49
C GLY A 73 -4.46 -2.69 -10.23
N ASN A 74 -5.51 -2.90 -11.03
CA ASN A 74 -6.25 -1.84 -11.72
C ASN A 74 -7.21 -1.04 -10.82
N GLN A 75 -7.52 -1.56 -9.63
CA GLN A 75 -8.35 -0.93 -8.61
C GLN A 75 -7.52 -0.26 -7.51
N LEU A 76 -6.20 -0.46 -7.49
CA LEU A 76 -5.32 0.21 -6.56
C LEU A 76 -5.29 1.73 -6.83
N PRO A 77 -5.10 2.55 -5.77
CA PRO A 77 -4.89 3.97 -5.92
C PRO A 77 -3.79 4.29 -6.94
N LYS A 78 -3.91 5.41 -7.65
CA LYS A 78 -2.88 5.87 -8.57
C LYS A 78 -2.12 7.02 -7.95
N PHE A 79 -0.84 6.81 -7.72
CA PHE A 79 0.11 7.84 -7.32
C PHE A 79 0.89 8.32 -8.55
N TYR A 80 1.78 9.30 -8.37
CA TYR A 80 2.62 9.79 -9.46
C TYR A 80 3.47 8.64 -10.05
N ASP A 81 3.19 8.34 -11.32
CA ASP A 81 3.91 7.37 -12.13
C ASP A 81 4.24 8.04 -13.48
N PRO A 82 5.53 8.23 -13.80
CA PRO A 82 5.94 8.89 -15.03
C PRO A 82 5.53 8.14 -16.30
N ASP A 83 5.36 6.82 -16.25
CA ASP A 83 4.99 5.99 -17.41
C ASP A 83 3.48 5.99 -17.65
N ILE A 84 2.67 6.21 -16.60
CA ILE A 84 1.21 6.38 -16.70
C ILE A 84 0.84 7.84 -17.02
N MET A 85 1.61 8.81 -16.51
CA MET A 85 1.29 10.25 -16.61
C MET A 85 1.99 10.96 -17.78
N ALA A 86 2.96 10.33 -18.45
CA ALA A 86 3.46 10.84 -19.73
C ALA A 86 2.38 10.65 -20.81
N PRO A 87 2.13 11.65 -21.69
CA PRO A 87 1.31 11.42 -22.87
C PRO A 87 1.93 10.24 -23.64
N SER A 88 1.11 9.21 -23.88
CA SER A 88 1.48 8.01 -24.63
C SER A 88 2.41 8.38 -25.77
N LYS A 89 3.66 7.92 -25.71
CA LYS A 89 4.54 7.93 -26.88
C LYS A 89 3.89 6.95 -27.85
N ALA A 90 3.03 7.46 -28.73
CA ALA A 90 2.58 6.74 -29.90
C ALA A 90 3.81 6.10 -30.53
N ALA A 91 3.83 4.77 -30.55
CA ALA A 91 4.94 4.00 -31.08
C ALA A 91 5.19 4.46 -32.52
N LYS A 92 6.29 5.19 -32.72
CA LYS A 92 6.88 5.34 -34.05
C LYS A 92 7.79 4.14 -34.25
N VAL A 93 7.25 3.05 -34.82
CA VAL A 93 7.89 2.28 -35.90
C VAL A 93 6.81 1.60 -36.72
#